data_AF-A0A930V956-F1
#
_entry.id   AF-A0A930V956-F1
#
_cell.length_a   1.000
_cell.length_b   1.000
_cell.length_c   1.000
_cell.angle_alpha   90.00
_cell.angle_beta   90.00
_cell.angle_gamma   90.00
#
_symmetry.space_group_name_H-M   'P 1'
#
loop_
_entity.id
_entity.type
_entity.pdbx_description
1 polymer ?
#
loop_
_entity_poly.entity_id
_entity_poly.type
_entity_poly.pdbx_seq_one_letter_code
_entity_poly.pdbx_strand_id
1 'polypeptide(L)'
;MRIDEWWSELVPSTRQWLIDNAGEVVPAWVLEQITAVTGEPTADDDWAADVDADEFYLSDDATDWVEAAGNDELDDTDESELVTDDEEAAGTSAS
;
A
#
# COMPACT_ATOMS: atom_id res chain seq x y z
N MET A 1 5.68 4.34 13.65
CA MET A 1 6.15 3.95 12.30
C MET A 1 4.96 3.69 11.39
N ARG A 2 5.07 3.96 10.09
CA ARG A 2 4.02 3.69 9.09
C ARG A 2 4.30 2.43 8.27
N ILE A 3 3.24 1.81 7.75
CA ILE A 3 3.32 0.52 7.04
C ILE A 3 4.12 0.60 5.73
N ASP A 4 4.05 1.73 5.01
CA ASP A 4 4.77 1.94 3.75
C ASP A 4 6.29 1.91 3.93
N GLU A 5 6.79 2.21 5.13
CA GLU A 5 8.22 2.27 5.44
C GLU A 5 8.87 0.88 5.46
N TRP A 6 8.11 -0.18 5.81
CA TRP A 6 8.63 -1.54 6.01
C TRP A 6 7.91 -2.62 5.18
N TRP A 7 6.84 -2.28 4.47
CA TRP A 7 6.06 -3.22 3.65
C TRP A 7 6.94 -4.08 2.72
N SER A 8 7.92 -3.45 2.05
CA SER A 8 8.77 -4.13 1.08
C SER A 8 9.69 -5.20 1.70
N GLU A 9 9.95 -5.11 3.01
CA GLU A 9 10.80 -6.04 3.76
C GLU A 9 10.05 -7.31 4.17
N LEU A 10 8.71 -7.28 4.16
CA LEU A 10 7.90 -8.47 4.42
C LEU A 10 8.11 -9.54 3.34
N VAL A 11 8.11 -10.79 3.79
CA VAL A 11 8.07 -11.94 2.89
C VAL A 11 6.79 -11.90 2.04
N PRO A 12 6.84 -12.31 0.75
CA PRO A 12 5.71 -12.16 -0.17
C PRO A 12 4.41 -12.81 0.32
N SER A 13 4.50 -13.97 0.99
CA SER A 13 3.34 -14.67 1.53
C SER A 13 2.65 -13.92 2.67
N THR A 14 3.40 -13.15 3.46
CA THR A 14 2.84 -12.30 4.52
C THR A 14 2.10 -11.10 3.92
N ARG A 15 2.70 -10.46 2.91
CA ARG A 15 2.04 -9.38 2.16
C ARG A 15 0.75 -9.86 1.51
N GLN A 16 0.77 -11.02 0.85
CA GLN A 16 -0.42 -11.59 0.23
C GLN A 16 -1.52 -11.87 1.26
N TRP A 17 -1.17 -12.42 2.43
CA TRP A 17 -2.15 -12.64 3.48
C TRP A 17 -2.78 -11.34 3.97
N LEU A 18 -1.97 -10.29 4.19
CA LEU A 18 -2.46 -8.98 4.61
C LEU A 18 -3.39 -8.36 3.56
N ILE A 19 -3.06 -8.48 2.26
CA ILE A 19 -3.93 -8.05 1.16
C ILE A 19 -5.26 -8.83 1.17
N ASP A 20 -5.20 -10.16 1.27
CA ASP A 20 -6.38 -11.02 1.17
C ASP A 20 -7.32 -10.91 2.40
N ASN A 21 -6.80 -10.43 3.54
CA ASN A 21 -7.48 -10.42 4.84
C ASN A 21 -7.35 -9.05 5.53
N ALA A 22 -7.31 -7.95 4.76
CA ALA A 22 -7.21 -6.61 5.30
C ALA A 22 -8.37 -6.33 6.27
N GLY A 23 -8.06 -5.78 7.45
CA GLY A 23 -9.03 -5.51 8.51
C GLY A 23 -9.41 -6.71 9.39
N GLU A 24 -8.90 -7.92 9.09
CA GLU A 24 -9.12 -9.10 9.93
C GLU A 24 -8.08 -9.19 11.08
N VAL A 25 -8.37 -10.04 12.08
CA VAL A 25 -7.43 -10.34 13.18
C VAL A 25 -6.13 -10.87 12.60
N VAL A 26 -5.02 -10.25 12.96
CA VAL A 26 -3.68 -10.67 12.54
C VAL A 26 -3.28 -11.92 13.32
N PRO A 27 -3.11 -13.08 12.65
CA PRO A 27 -2.71 -14.29 13.32
C PRO A 27 -1.24 -14.20 13.76
N ALA A 28 -0.88 -14.93 14.82
CA ALA A 28 0.44 -14.87 15.43
C ALA A 28 1.62 -15.05 14.44
N TRP A 29 1.45 -15.89 13.41
CA TRP A 29 2.51 -16.11 12.40
C TRP A 29 2.73 -14.90 11.47
N VAL A 30 1.69 -14.08 11.23
CA VAL A 30 1.82 -12.83 10.48
C VAL A 30 2.45 -11.77 11.37
N LEU A 31 1.97 -11.67 12.63
CA LEU A 31 2.51 -10.72 13.60
C LEU A 31 3.99 -10.97 13.89
N GLU A 32 4.42 -12.23 14.00
CA GLU A 32 5.84 -12.60 14.15
C GLU A 32 6.68 -12.09 12.97
N GLN A 33 6.17 -12.18 11.74
CA GLN A 33 6.87 -11.70 10.56
C GLN A 33 6.93 -10.18 10.48
N ILE A 34 5.87 -9.48 10.90
CA ILE A 34 5.87 -8.01 10.99
C ILE A 34 6.88 -7.55 12.05
N THR A 35 6.80 -8.11 13.25
CA THR A 35 7.68 -7.74 14.38
C THR A 35 9.14 -8.14 14.17
N ALA A 36 9.43 -9.12 13.32
CA ALA A 36 10.80 -9.40 12.89
C ALA A 36 11.45 -8.25 12.10
N VAL A 37 10.64 -7.40 11.46
CA VAL A 37 11.08 -6.23 10.68
C VAL A 37 10.97 -4.95 11.51
N THR A 38 9.84 -4.76 12.20
CA THR A 38 9.52 -3.50 12.89
C THR A 38 9.95 -3.47 14.35
N GLY A 39 10.18 -4.63 14.98
CA GLY A 39 10.24 -4.78 16.43
C GLY A 39 8.86 -4.99 17.04
N GLU A 40 8.77 -5.01 18.37
CA GLU A 40 7.47 -5.10 19.07
C GLU A 40 6.66 -3.81 18.82
N PRO A 41 5.35 -3.91 18.53
CA PRO A 41 4.52 -2.76 18.28
C PRO A 41 4.39 -1.90 19.53
N THR A 42 4.39 -0.59 19.33
CA THR A 42 4.24 0.40 20.40
C THR A 42 3.07 1.35 20.11
N ALA A 43 2.64 2.13 21.10
CA ALA A 43 1.59 3.13 20.90
C ALA A 43 2.00 4.27 19.93
N ASP A 44 3.29 4.40 19.60
CA ASP A 44 3.81 5.34 18.59
C ASP A 44 3.80 4.75 17.16
N ASP A 45 3.28 3.52 16.99
CA ASP A 45 3.18 2.85 15.71
C ASP A 45 1.81 3.03 15.05
N ASP A 46 1.76 3.92 14.06
CA ASP A 46 0.56 4.23 13.28
C ASP A 46 -0.02 3.03 12.52
N TRP A 47 0.73 1.92 12.39
CA TRP A 47 0.24 0.69 11.75
C TRP A 47 -0.52 -0.25 12.68
N ALA A 48 -0.43 -0.05 14.01
CA ALA A 48 -1.08 -0.89 15.01
C ALA A 48 -2.31 -0.18 15.59
N ALA A 49 -3.45 -0.90 15.72
CA ALA A 49 -4.67 -0.32 16.26
C ALA A 49 -4.62 -0.15 17.79
N ASP A 50 -4.53 -1.27 18.51
CA ASP A 50 -4.41 -1.32 19.97
C ASP A 50 -3.39 -2.41 20.33
N VAL A 51 -2.25 -2.00 20.86
CA VAL A 51 -1.13 -2.88 21.17
C VAL A 51 -1.34 -3.73 22.43
N ASP A 52 -2.32 -3.37 23.26
CA ASP A 52 -2.65 -4.06 24.52
C ASP A 52 -3.90 -4.96 24.39
N ALA A 53 -4.45 -5.10 23.19
CA ALA A 53 -5.63 -5.94 22.94
C ALA A 53 -5.30 -7.45 22.94
N ASP A 54 -6.29 -8.27 23.32
CA ASP A 54 -6.19 -9.74 23.27
C ASP A 54 -6.01 -10.27 21.83
N GLU A 55 -6.59 -9.57 20.87
CA GLU A 55 -6.48 -9.82 19.42
C GLU A 55 -5.80 -8.63 18.76
N PHE A 56 -4.80 -8.89 17.91
CA PHE A 56 -4.06 -7.84 17.23
C PHE A 56 -4.73 -7.49 15.89
N TYR A 57 -4.89 -6.19 15.65
CA TYR A 57 -5.39 -5.63 14.40
C TYR A 57 -4.43 -4.57 13.86
N LEU A 58 -4.37 -4.45 12.53
CA LEU A 58 -3.83 -3.24 11.91
C LEU A 58 -4.73 -2.05 12.25
N SER A 59 -4.15 -0.86 12.30
CA SER A 59 -4.94 0.38 12.35
C SER A 59 -5.79 0.53 11.09
N ASP A 60 -6.82 1.37 11.15
CA ASP A 60 -7.63 1.72 9.98
C ASP A 60 -6.74 2.29 8.85
N ASP A 61 -5.83 3.22 9.18
CA ASP A 61 -4.91 3.81 8.19
C ASP A 61 -3.99 2.76 7.52
N ALA A 62 -3.49 1.78 8.27
CA ALA A 62 -2.69 0.71 7.68
C ALA A 62 -3.52 -0.29 6.88
N THR A 63 -4.77 -0.54 7.30
CA THR A 63 -5.72 -1.38 6.56
C THR A 63 -6.04 -0.75 5.20
N ASP A 64 -6.43 0.53 5.19
CA ASP A 64 -6.70 1.29 3.96
C ASP A 64 -5.49 1.28 3.02
N TRP A 65 -4.29 1.43 3.56
CA TRP A 65 -3.06 1.38 2.77
C TRP A 65 -2.81 0.00 2.16
N VAL A 66 -3.06 -1.08 2.90
CA VAL A 66 -2.90 -2.47 2.40
C VAL A 66 -3.92 -2.77 1.30
N GLU A 67 -5.17 -2.32 1.45
CA GLU A 67 -6.19 -2.46 0.41
C GLU A 67 -5.75 -1.76 -0.88
N ALA A 68 -5.25 -0.52 -0.79
CA ALA A 68 -4.72 0.21 -1.95
C ALA A 68 -3.50 -0.47 -2.58
N ALA A 69 -2.58 -1.00 -1.76
CA ALA A 69 -1.41 -1.74 -2.23
C ALA A 69 -1.77 -3.06 -2.92
N GLY A 70 -2.87 -3.71 -2.52
CA GLY A 70 -3.38 -4.95 -3.12
C GLY A 70 -4.08 -4.76 -4.46
N ASN A 71 -4.64 -3.57 -4.72
CA ASN A 71 -5.35 -3.26 -5.95
C ASN A 71 -4.44 -2.79 -7.11
N ASP A 72 -3.11 -2.76 -6.92
CA ASP A 72 -2.15 -2.16 -7.87
C ASP A 72 -2.38 -0.64 -8.11
N GLU A 73 -3.25 0.00 -7.33
CA GLU A 73 -3.57 1.45 -7.43
C GLU A 73 -2.39 2.37 -7.04
N LEU A 74 -1.27 1.79 -6.61
CA LEU A 74 -0.01 2.51 -6.38
C LEU A 74 0.85 2.64 -7.66
N ASP A 75 0.50 1.96 -8.76
CA ASP A 75 1.21 2.00 -10.06
C ASP A 75 0.38 2.67 -11.19
N ASP A 76 -0.85 3.13 -10.93
CA ASP A 76 -1.64 3.91 -11.90
C ASP A 76 -1.20 5.39 -11.92
N THR A 77 0.11 5.64 -12.09
CA THR A 77 0.60 6.93 -12.59
C THR A 77 0.53 6.92 -14.11
N ASP A 78 -0.66 7.26 -14.61
CA ASP A 78 -0.87 8.05 -15.85
C ASP A 78 0.14 7.83 -17.00
N GLU A 79 0.02 6.72 -17.74
CA GLU A 79 0.58 6.58 -19.10
C GLU A 79 -0.54 6.54 -20.16
N SER A 80 -1.63 7.29 -19.96
CA SER A 80 -2.73 7.38 -20.94
C SER A 80 -3.01 8.79 -21.48
N GLU A 81 -2.33 9.84 -21.00
CA GLU A 81 -2.37 11.18 -21.64
C GLU A 81 -1.16 11.43 -22.58
N LEU A 82 -0.77 10.46 -23.41
CA LEU A 82 0.05 10.77 -24.59
C LEU A 82 -0.88 11.35 -25.66
N VAL A 83 -1.21 12.63 -25.46
CA VAL A 83 -1.85 13.50 -26.43
C VAL A 83 -1.19 13.31 -27.79
N THR A 84 -2.01 12.90 -28.76
CA THR A 84 -1.65 12.94 -30.17
C THR A 84 -1.48 14.41 -30.56
N ASP A 85 -0.24 14.88 -30.63
CA ASP A 85 0.09 16.12 -31.34
C ASP A 85 -0.03 15.82 -32.85
N ASP A 86 -1.27 15.89 -33.34
CA ASP A 86 -1.57 16.06 -34.76
C ASP A 86 -1.41 17.54 -35.07
N GLU A 87 -0.17 17.99 -35.31
CA GLU A 87 0.05 19.29 -35.95
C GLU A 87 1.18 19.18 -36.97
N GLU A 88 0.80 19.23 -38.26
CA GLU A 88 1.35 20.12 -39.28
C GLU A 88 1.23 19.49 -40.68
N ALA A 89 0.03 19.59 -41.26
CA ALA A 89 -0.17 19.43 -42.70
C ALA A 89 -0.65 20.75 -43.34
N ALA A 90 0.33 21.52 -43.82
CA ALA A 90 0.33 22.29 -45.07
C ALA A 90 -0.79 23.33 -45.36
N GLY A 91 -0.40 24.62 -45.27
CA GLY A 91 -0.34 25.56 -46.40
C GLY A 91 -1.63 26.19 -46.98
N THR A 92 -1.71 27.53 -47.02
CA THR A 92 -1.81 28.36 -48.25
C THR A 92 -2.34 29.80 -48.00
N SER A 93 -1.56 30.78 -48.50
CA SER A 93 -1.87 32.14 -49.00
C SER A 93 -3.11 32.94 -48.59
N ALA A 94 -2.92 34.22 -48.21
CA ALA A 94 -3.44 35.40 -48.94
C ALA A 94 -3.01 36.74 -48.32
N SER A 95 -2.35 37.61 -49.10
CA SER A 95 -2.53 39.07 -49.13
C SER A 95 -1.83 39.66 -50.37
#